data_AF-A0A3B4GQM2-F1
#
_entry.id   AF-A0A3B4GQM2-F1
#
_cell.length_a   1.000
_cell.length_b   1.000
_cell.length_c   1.000
_cell.angle_alpha   90.00
_cell.angle_beta   90.00
_cell.angle_gamma   90.00
#
_symmetry.space_group_name_H-M   'P 1'
#
loop_
_entity.id
_entity.type
_entity.pdbx_description
1 polymer ?
#
loop_
_entity_poly.entity_id
_entity_poly.type
_entity_poly.pdbx_seq_one_letter_code
_entity_poly.pdbx_strand_id
1 'polypeptide(L)'
;MNFKIRRAAKEDCKDISRMIMDLAIYEKMPDQVKISHEELERDGFCQNPLFESLLSKVAEKQCVRLQLSVLNWNTPSRDFYAAKGAQDLTVTEGWHAIRFDGQNLDNLANEAPKD
;
A
#
# COMPACT_ATOMS: atom_id res chain seq x y z
N MET A 1 11.45 9.16 -17.05
CA MET A 1 10.64 10.08 -16.20
C MET A 1 10.63 9.51 -14.79
N ASN A 2 10.81 10.34 -13.76
CA ASN A 2 11.27 9.93 -12.43
C ASN A 2 10.15 10.12 -11.40
N PHE A 3 9.51 9.04 -10.97
CA PHE A 3 8.61 9.06 -9.81
C PHE A 3 9.48 9.06 -8.55
N LYS A 4 9.14 9.93 -7.59
CA LYS A 4 9.82 9.92 -6.30
C LYS A 4 8.82 9.50 -5.24
N ILE A 5 8.80 8.19 -4.98
CA ILE A 5 8.28 7.69 -3.71
C ILE A 5 9.24 8.22 -2.66
N ARG A 6 8.68 8.92 -1.69
CA ARG A 6 9.44 9.43 -0.55
C ARG A 6 8.67 9.17 0.73
N ARG A 7 9.41 9.16 1.84
CA ARG A 7 8.81 9.30 3.16
C ARG A 7 7.93 10.55 3.18
N ALA A 8 6.75 10.41 3.76
CA ALA A 8 5.91 11.55 4.08
C ALA A 8 6.66 12.49 5.02
N ALA A 9 6.42 13.77 4.85
CA ALA A 9 6.85 14.82 5.77
C ALA A 9 5.62 15.36 6.51
N LYS A 10 5.86 16.10 7.59
CA LYS A 10 4.79 16.61 8.46
C LYS A 10 3.76 17.45 7.69
N GLU A 11 4.22 18.18 6.68
CA GLU A 11 3.39 19.04 5.83
C GLU A 11 2.40 18.24 4.96
N ASP A 12 2.66 16.95 4.73
CA ASP A 12 1.79 16.08 3.95
C ASP A 12 0.59 15.54 4.76
N CYS A 13 0.54 15.76 6.09
CA CYS A 13 -0.53 15.24 6.94
C CYS A 13 -1.93 15.71 6.52
N LYS A 14 -2.04 16.92 5.95
CA LYS A 14 -3.30 17.43 5.40
C LYS A 14 -3.77 16.60 4.20
N ASP A 15 -2.85 16.24 3.30
CA ASP A 15 -3.16 15.38 2.16
C ASP A 15 -3.47 13.95 2.58
N ILE A 16 -2.74 13.42 3.57
CA ILE A 16 -3.01 12.08 4.14
C ILE A 16 -4.40 12.05 4.80
N SER A 17 -4.73 13.05 5.63
CA SER A 17 -6.05 13.17 6.26
C SER A 17 -7.17 13.26 5.23
N ARG A 18 -6.98 14.08 4.18
CA ARG A 18 -7.91 14.16 3.05
C ARG A 18 -8.10 12.82 2.37
N MET A 19 -7.02 12.09 2.07
CA MET A 19 -7.12 10.76 1.45
C MET A 19 -7.85 9.74 2.33
N ILE A 20 -7.63 9.76 3.65
CA ILE A 20 -8.36 8.92 4.62
C ILE A 20 -9.86 9.26 4.59
N MET A 21 -10.20 10.55 4.57
CA MET A 21 -11.59 10.99 4.49
C MET A 21 -12.25 10.62 3.16
N ASP A 22 -11.56 10.83 2.04
CA ASP A 22 -12.03 10.45 0.69
C ASP A 22 -12.34 8.95 0.63
N LEU A 23 -11.50 8.11 1.26
CA LEU A 23 -11.73 6.68 1.41
C LEU A 23 -12.99 6.40 2.25
N ALA A 24 -13.12 7.02 3.41
CA ALA A 24 -14.28 6.79 4.28
C ALA A 24 -15.61 7.25 3.66
N ILE A 25 -15.62 8.34 2.89
CA ILE A 25 -16.78 8.78 2.11
C ILE A 25 -17.16 7.71 1.09
N TYR A 26 -16.18 7.15 0.38
CA TYR A 26 -16.43 6.09 -0.58
C TYR A 26 -17.03 4.83 0.05
N GLU A 27 -16.54 4.46 1.24
CA GLU A 27 -17.06 3.34 2.04
C GLU A 27 -18.41 3.66 2.72
N LYS A 28 -18.97 4.85 2.51
CA LYS A 28 -20.21 5.34 3.16
C LYS A 28 -20.11 5.39 4.69
N MET A 29 -18.90 5.63 5.21
CA MET A 29 -18.60 5.66 6.65
C MET A 29 -17.79 6.91 7.06
N PRO A 30 -18.11 8.13 6.60
CA PRO A 30 -17.33 9.33 6.92
C PRO A 30 -17.27 9.63 8.43
N ASP A 31 -18.36 9.38 9.16
CA ASP A 31 -18.46 9.67 10.60
C ASP A 31 -17.57 8.76 11.47
N GLN A 32 -16.99 7.72 10.89
CA GLN A 32 -16.03 6.85 11.58
C GLN A 32 -14.60 7.40 11.55
N VAL A 33 -14.32 8.42 10.73
CA VAL A 33 -13.02 9.09 10.71
C VAL A 33 -12.94 10.03 11.90
N LYS A 34 -12.26 9.56 12.95
CA LYS A 34 -12.01 10.36 14.15
C LYS A 34 -10.69 11.11 14.11
N ILE A 35 -9.77 10.67 13.26
CA ILE A 35 -8.39 11.16 13.24
C ILE A 35 -8.27 12.47 12.45
N SER A 36 -7.68 13.49 13.08
CA SER A 36 -7.38 14.78 12.44
C SER A 36 -5.96 14.82 11.85
N HIS A 37 -5.68 15.80 11.00
CA HIS A 37 -4.32 16.00 10.48
C HIS A 37 -3.32 16.39 11.57
N GLU A 38 -3.75 17.13 12.60
CA GLU A 38 -2.94 17.45 13.77
C GLU A 38 -2.59 16.20 14.59
N GLU A 39 -3.51 15.24 14.68
CA GLU A 39 -3.23 13.95 15.33
C GLU A 39 -2.25 13.10 14.50
N LEU A 40 -2.39 13.09 13.17
CA LEU A 40 -1.41 12.46 12.27
C LEU A 40 -0.02 13.07 12.42
N GLU A 41 0.07 14.40 12.52
CA GLU A 41 1.33 15.11 12.78
C GLU A 41 1.93 14.69 14.13
N ARG A 42 1.12 14.64 15.19
CA ARG A 42 1.54 14.24 16.53
C ARG A 42 2.06 12.80 16.56
N ASP A 43 1.34 11.87 15.95
CA ASP A 43 1.58 10.44 16.11
C ASP A 43 2.60 9.88 15.09
N GLY A 44 2.66 10.46 13.89
CA GLY A 44 3.56 10.00 12.82
C GLY A 44 4.94 10.67 12.81
N PHE A 45 5.10 11.82 13.50
CA PHE A 45 6.32 12.63 13.43
C PHE A 45 6.89 13.02 14.81
N CYS A 46 6.50 12.30 15.87
CA CYS A 46 7.14 12.42 17.18
C CYS A 46 8.46 11.62 17.26
N GLN A 47 9.12 11.67 18.42
CA GLN A 47 10.39 10.96 18.64
C GLN A 47 10.27 9.44 18.45
N ASN A 48 9.10 8.86 18.72
CA ASN A 48 8.79 7.44 18.54
C ASN A 48 7.48 7.28 17.72
N PRO A 49 7.56 7.33 16.37
CA PRO A 49 6.37 7.31 15.51
C PRO A 49 5.52 6.06 15.67
N LEU A 50 4.20 6.23 15.67
CA LEU A 50 3.24 5.11 15.70
C LEU A 50 3.02 4.48 14.32
N PHE A 51 3.33 5.22 13.25
CA PHE A 51 3.21 4.75 11.88
C PHE A 51 4.24 5.46 10.97
N GLU A 52 4.48 4.86 9.81
CA GLU A 52 5.23 5.50 8.72
C GLU A 52 4.34 5.56 7.47
N SER A 53 4.47 6.65 6.71
CA SER A 53 3.74 6.84 5.45
C SER A 53 4.71 7.08 4.30
N LEU A 54 4.43 6.47 3.14
CA LEU A 54 5.09 6.76 1.88
C LEU A 54 4.13 7.50 0.96
N LEU A 55 4.61 8.54 0.32
CA LEU A 55 3.84 9.33 -0.63
C LEU A 55 4.51 9.33 -1.99
N SER A 56 3.68 9.18 -3.02
CA SER A 56 4.07 9.48 -4.40
C SER A 56 3.47 10.83 -4.79
N LYS A 57 4.32 11.82 -5.06
CA LYS A 57 3.89 13.06 -5.71
C LYS A 57 3.99 12.85 -7.21
N VAL A 58 2.84 12.73 -7.87
CA VAL A 58 2.78 12.55 -9.32
C VAL A 58 2.88 13.92 -9.97
N ALA A 59 4.00 14.22 -10.64
CA ALA A 59 4.00 15.28 -11.65
C ALA A 59 3.12 14.79 -12.81
N GLU A 60 2.26 15.66 -13.34
CA GLU A 60 1.27 15.38 -14.39
C GLU A 60 1.87 14.61 -15.59
N LYS A 61 1.90 13.27 -15.52
CA LYS A 61 1.61 12.30 -16.59
C LYS A 61 1.84 10.84 -16.14
N GLN A 62 0.71 10.12 -16.15
CA GLN A 62 0.44 8.67 -16.25
C GLN A 62 1.32 7.67 -15.48
N CYS A 63 0.91 7.42 -14.23
CA CYS A 63 1.11 6.12 -13.61
C CYS A 63 0.22 5.11 -14.34
N VAL A 64 0.80 4.14 -15.06
CA VAL A 64 0.04 3.20 -15.90
C VAL A 64 -0.42 1.94 -15.14
N ARG A 65 0.15 1.65 -13.96
CA ARG A 65 -0.17 0.43 -13.20
C ARG A 65 0.24 0.51 -11.73
N LEU A 66 -0.65 0.05 -10.86
CA LEU A 66 -0.40 -0.27 -9.44
C LEU A 66 -0.72 -1.75 -9.24
N GLN A 67 0.17 -2.51 -8.60
CA GLN A 67 -0.03 -3.93 -8.28
C GLN A 67 0.11 -4.14 -6.77
N LEU A 68 -0.83 -4.87 -6.18
CA LEU A 68 -0.94 -5.08 -4.74
C LEU A 68 -1.20 -6.57 -4.47
N SER A 69 -0.72 -7.08 -3.34
CA SER A 69 -1.09 -8.41 -2.84
C SER A 69 -2.12 -8.26 -1.73
N VAL A 70 -3.31 -8.83 -1.91
CA VAL A 70 -4.39 -8.82 -0.92
C VAL A 70 -4.62 -10.24 -0.44
N LEU A 71 -4.66 -10.45 0.88
CA LEU A 71 -4.91 -11.78 1.45
C LEU A 71 -6.32 -12.26 1.08
N ASN A 72 -6.46 -13.56 0.79
CA ASN A 72 -7.73 -14.14 0.30
C ASN A 72 -8.93 -13.84 1.21
N TRP A 73 -8.72 -13.86 2.53
CA TRP A 73 -9.76 -13.59 3.53
C TRP A 73 -10.17 -12.12 3.62
N ASN A 74 -9.40 -11.20 3.03
CA ASN A 74 -9.68 -9.77 3.10
C ASN A 74 -10.63 -9.34 1.97
N THR A 75 -11.81 -9.97 1.94
CA THR A 75 -12.90 -9.63 1.03
C THR A 75 -13.22 -8.13 1.03
N PRO A 76 -13.28 -7.42 2.18
CA PRO A 76 -13.52 -5.97 2.18
C PRO A 76 -12.52 -5.18 1.32
N SER A 77 -11.21 -5.47 1.44
CA SER A 77 -10.21 -4.78 0.60
C SER A 77 -10.28 -5.20 -0.86
N ARG A 78 -10.55 -6.49 -1.15
CA ARG A 78 -10.69 -6.98 -2.53
C ARG A 78 -11.87 -6.29 -3.23
N ASP A 79 -13.02 -6.21 -2.56
CA ASP A 79 -14.21 -5.52 -3.06
C ASP A 79 -13.95 -4.03 -3.24
N PHE A 80 -13.28 -3.39 -2.29
CA PHE A 80 -12.85 -1.99 -2.38
C PHE A 80 -12.02 -1.73 -3.65
N TYR A 81 -10.94 -2.49 -3.86
CA TYR A 81 -10.08 -2.28 -5.02
C TYR A 81 -10.76 -2.67 -6.34
N ALA A 82 -11.56 -3.74 -6.37
CA ALA A 82 -12.35 -4.13 -7.53
C ALA A 82 -13.33 -3.01 -7.94
N ALA A 83 -13.99 -2.39 -6.96
CA ALA A 83 -14.89 -1.26 -7.19
C ALA A 83 -14.17 0.04 -7.61
N LYS A 84 -12.83 0.09 -7.52
CA LYS A 84 -11.95 1.11 -8.12
C LYS A 84 -11.35 0.69 -9.48
N GLY A 85 -11.75 -0.47 -10.02
CA GLY A 85 -11.30 -0.97 -11.31
C GLY A 85 -10.05 -1.85 -11.27
N ALA A 86 -9.59 -2.25 -10.09
CA ALA A 86 -8.52 -3.25 -9.99
C ALA A 86 -9.03 -4.64 -10.43
N GLN A 87 -8.15 -5.41 -11.07
CA GLN A 87 -8.44 -6.78 -11.48
C GLN A 87 -7.74 -7.77 -10.54
N ASP A 88 -8.43 -8.84 -10.14
CA ASP A 88 -7.85 -9.93 -9.36
C ASP A 88 -7.04 -10.84 -10.29
N LEU A 89 -5.74 -10.54 -10.41
CA LEU A 89 -4.82 -11.25 -11.31
C LEU A 89 -4.71 -12.75 -10.99
N THR A 90 -4.97 -13.16 -9.75
CA THR A 90 -4.98 -14.56 -9.37
C THR A 90 -6.09 -15.31 -10.11
N VAL A 91 -7.27 -14.69 -10.22
CA VAL A 91 -8.43 -15.27 -10.92
C VAL A 91 -8.29 -15.13 -12.43
N THR A 92 -7.80 -13.99 -12.92
CA THR A 92 -7.76 -13.72 -14.36
C THR A 92 -6.59 -14.38 -15.08
N GLU A 93 -5.45 -14.56 -14.42
CA GLU A 93 -4.21 -15.05 -15.05
C GLU A 93 -3.69 -16.37 -14.45
N GLY A 94 -4.21 -16.81 -13.30
CA GLY A 94 -3.85 -18.11 -12.71
C GLY A 94 -2.44 -18.19 -12.13
N TRP A 95 -1.83 -17.05 -11.77
CA TRP A 95 -0.49 -17.04 -11.17
C TRP A 95 -0.50 -17.53 -9.72
N HIS A 96 0.54 -18.28 -9.35
CA HIS A 96 0.83 -18.66 -7.97
C HIS A 96 1.97 -17.80 -7.41
N ALA A 97 1.73 -17.15 -6.27
CA ALA A 97 2.80 -16.49 -5.52
C ALA A 97 3.56 -17.53 -4.69
N ILE A 98 4.80 -17.85 -5.08
CA ILE A 98 5.69 -18.80 -4.40
C ILE A 98 6.81 -18.03 -3.71
N ARG A 99 7.16 -18.42 -2.48
CA ARG A 99 8.25 -17.82 -1.70
C ARG A 99 9.19 -18.90 -1.18
N PHE A 100 10.49 -18.67 -1.35
CA PHE A 100 11.53 -19.32 -0.58
C PHE A 100 12.05 -18.33 0.46
N ASP A 101 12.14 -18.74 1.73
CA ASP A 101 12.66 -17.92 2.82
C ASP A 101 13.64 -18.71 3.70
N GLY A 102 14.55 -17.98 4.35
CA GLY A 102 15.58 -18.52 5.24
C GLY A 102 16.33 -19.71 4.65
N GLN A 103 16.39 -20.80 5.42
CA GLN A 103 17.10 -22.02 5.04
C GLN A 103 16.61 -22.64 3.73
N ASN A 104 15.34 -22.44 3.34
CA ASN A 104 14.82 -22.97 2.09
C ASN A 104 15.42 -22.24 0.88
N LEU A 105 15.72 -20.95 1.01
CA LEU A 105 16.42 -20.19 -0.02
C LEU A 105 17.90 -20.60 -0.11
N ASP A 106 18.55 -20.82 1.03
CA ASP A 106 19.93 -21.31 1.08
C ASP A 106 20.05 -22.70 0.46
N ASN A 107 19.11 -23.60 0.75
CA ASN A 107 19.08 -24.95 0.17
C ASN A 107 18.92 -24.88 -1.35
N LEU A 108 17.98 -24.07 -1.84
CA LEU A 108 17.76 -23.87 -3.27
C LEU A 108 19.02 -23.32 -3.96
N ALA A 109 19.73 -22.39 -3.34
CA ALA A 109 20.98 -21.85 -3.87
C ALA A 109 22.10 -22.91 -3.92
N ASN A 110 22.16 -23.81 -2.93
CA ASN A 110 23.15 -24.88 -2.87
C ASN A 110 22.89 -26.04 -3.85
N GLU A 111 21.68 -26.15 -4.39
CA GLU A 111 21.32 -27.09 -5.47
C GLU A 111 21.78 -26.61 -6.86
N ALA A 112 22.16 -25.33 -6.99
CA ALA A 112 22.70 -24.82 -8.24
C ALA A 112 23.99 -25.58 -8.61
N PRO A 113 24.19 -25.94 -9.90
CA PRO A 113 25.43 -26.56 -10.35
C PRO A 113 26.63 -25.73 -9.91
N LYS A 114 27.62 -26.38 -9.30
CA LYS A 114 28.89 -25.73 -8.99
C LYS A 114 29.70 -25.70 -10.27
N ASP A 115 30.02 -24.50 -10.74
CA ASP A 115 30.99 -24.28 -11.81
C ASP A 115 32.37 -24.88 -11.46
#